data_AF-A0A662I023-F1
#
_entry.id   AF-A0A662I023-F1
#
_cell.length_a   1.000
_cell.length_b   1.000
_cell.length_c   1.000
_cell.angle_alpha   90.00
_cell.angle_beta   90.00
_cell.angle_gamma   90.00
#
_symmetry.space_group_name_H-M   'P 1'
#
loop_
_entity.id
_entity.type
_entity.pdbx_description
1 polymer ?
#
loop_
_entity_poly.entity_id
_entity_poly.type
_entity_poly.pdbx_seq_one_letter_code
_entity_poly.pdbx_strand_id
1 'polypeptide(L)'
;MDWCPVLPYIKGIKLERFRGIREGTVNGIEDLTILVGKNGSGKSTILEAFYLASAWLEPKDPMRGTSKYDYIVKRRGGRGSWSTSRDVIWYSIDTQKDITITLDLGKTRAEYILHHPTGKLWLR
;
A
#
# COMPACT_ATOMS: atom_id res chain seq x y z
N MET A 1 30.58 -4.88 -21.33
CA MET A 1 29.94 -3.58 -21.07
C MET A 1 28.70 -3.90 -20.26
N ASP A 2 28.80 -3.99 -18.93
CA ASP A 2 27.66 -4.35 -18.08
C ASP A 2 27.63 -3.41 -16.88
N TRP A 3 27.31 -2.15 -17.15
CA TRP A 3 26.86 -1.21 -16.13
C TRP A 3 25.37 -0.98 -16.32
N CYS A 4 24.58 -2.03 -16.04
CA CYS A 4 23.17 -1.83 -15.72
C CYS A 4 23.06 -2.11 -14.22
N PRO A 5 22.89 -1.10 -13.36
CA PRO A 5 22.64 -1.37 -11.95
C PRO A 5 21.37 -2.23 -11.88
N VAL A 6 21.48 -3.39 -11.23
CA VAL A 6 20.31 -4.22 -10.94
C VAL A 6 19.39 -3.37 -10.07
N LEU A 7 18.32 -2.83 -10.69
CA LEU A 7 17.32 -2.08 -9.97
C LEU A 7 16.74 -3.00 -8.88
N PRO A 8 16.55 -2.50 -7.64
CA PRO A 8 15.92 -3.30 -6.60
C PRO A 8 14.50 -3.67 -7.02
N TYR A 9 14.30 -4.96 -7.33
CA TYR A 9 12.98 -5.51 -7.60
C TYR A 9 12.25 -5.79 -6.29
N ILE A 10 10.96 -5.52 -6.26
CA ILE A 10 10.08 -5.93 -5.17
C ILE A 10 9.96 -7.45 -5.20
N LYS A 11 10.45 -8.11 -4.16
CA LYS A 11 10.39 -9.57 -3.95
C LYS A 11 9.25 -9.99 -3.04
N GLY A 12 8.68 -9.07 -2.29
CA GLY A 12 7.56 -9.35 -1.42
C GLY A 12 6.93 -8.10 -0.82
N ILE A 13 5.77 -8.30 -0.22
CA ILE A 13 5.03 -7.28 0.53
C ILE A 13 4.39 -7.91 1.76
N LYS A 14 4.60 -7.28 2.92
CA LYS A 14 3.86 -7.56 4.15
C LYS A 14 2.91 -6.40 4.43
N LEU A 15 1.69 -6.73 4.84
CA LEU A 15 0.65 -5.79 5.21
C LEU A 15 0.19 -6.06 6.63
N GLU A 16 0.00 -4.99 7.39
CA GLU A 16 -0.64 -5.04 8.71
C GLU A 16 -1.74 -3.99 8.78
N ARG A 17 -2.92 -4.43 9.20
CA ARG A 17 -4.11 -3.62 9.50
C ARG A 17 -4.64 -2.78 8.34
N PHE A 18 -4.37 -3.18 7.10
CA PHE A 18 -4.82 -2.45 5.90
C PHE A 18 -6.08 -3.08 5.30
N ARG A 19 -7.16 -2.30 5.20
CA ARG A 19 -8.47 -2.74 4.69
C ARG A 19 -8.96 -3.99 5.43
N GLY A 20 -9.49 -4.98 4.72
CA GLY A 20 -9.89 -6.27 5.30
C GLY A 20 -8.74 -7.20 5.69
N ILE A 21 -7.48 -6.76 5.62
CA ILE A 21 -6.31 -7.59 5.96
C ILE A 21 -5.80 -7.19 7.35
N ARG A 22 -5.93 -8.09 8.33
CA ARG A 22 -5.33 -7.92 9.67
C ARG A 22 -3.81 -8.02 9.59
N GLU A 23 -3.32 -9.10 8.98
CA GLU A 23 -1.93 -9.35 8.65
C GLU A 23 -1.89 -10.24 7.41
N GLY A 24 -0.95 -10.01 6.51
CA GLY A 24 -0.77 -10.85 5.33
C GLY A 24 0.55 -10.58 4.62
N THR A 25 1.11 -11.64 4.03
CA THR A 25 2.40 -11.57 3.33
C THR A 25 2.27 -12.22 1.96
N VAL A 26 2.81 -11.57 0.94
CA VAL A 26 3.07 -12.14 -0.37
C VAL A 26 4.57 -12.15 -0.59
N ASN A 27 5.13 -13.34 -0.80
CA ASN A 27 6.54 -13.54 -1.10
C ASN A 27 6.70 -14.02 -2.55
N GLY A 28 7.93 -14.00 -3.06
CA GLY A 28 8.23 -14.56 -4.38
C GLY A 28 7.59 -13.76 -5.51
N ILE A 29 7.51 -12.43 -5.35
CA ILE A 29 7.10 -11.56 -6.46
C ILE A 29 8.23 -11.57 -7.49
N GLU A 30 7.85 -11.96 -8.70
CA GLU A 30 8.70 -11.98 -9.89
C GLU A 30 8.11 -11.06 -10.97
N ASP A 31 8.81 -10.95 -12.09
CA ASP A 31 8.45 -10.06 -13.22
C ASP A 31 7.00 -10.26 -13.68
N LEU A 32 6.53 -11.52 -13.66
CA LEU A 32 5.13 -11.86 -13.86
C LEU A 32 4.57 -12.54 -12.60
N THR A 33 3.72 -11.83 -11.89
CA THR A 33 3.00 -12.36 -10.71
C THR A 33 1.50 -12.24 -10.93
N ILE A 34 0.76 -13.36 -10.83
CA ILE A 34 -0.70 -13.39 -10.97
C ILE A 34 -1.35 -13.62 -9.60
N LEU A 35 -2.16 -12.67 -9.13
CA LEU A 35 -2.93 -12.81 -7.89
C LEU A 35 -4.32 -13.42 -8.18
N VAL A 36 -4.55 -14.65 -7.74
CA VAL A 36 -5.82 -15.39 -7.95
C VAL A 36 -6.55 -15.63 -6.62
N GLY A 37 -7.89 -15.57 -6.63
CA GLY A 37 -8.72 -15.85 -5.46
C GLY A 37 -10.14 -15.31 -5.60
N LYS A 38 -11.04 -15.65 -4.66
CA LYS A 38 -12.44 -15.18 -4.64
C LYS A 38 -12.55 -13.65 -4.57
N ASN A 39 -13.68 -13.10 -5.00
CA ASN A 39 -13.98 -11.68 -4.78
C ASN A 39 -13.91 -11.34 -3.28
N GLY A 40 -13.32 -10.19 -2.95
CA GLY A 40 -13.09 -9.79 -1.56
C GLY A 40 -11.87 -10.43 -0.88
N SER A 41 -11.13 -11.34 -1.52
CA SER A 41 -9.97 -12.02 -0.91
C SER A 41 -8.71 -11.16 -0.69
N GLY A 42 -8.78 -9.84 -0.90
CA GLY A 42 -7.64 -8.94 -0.68
C GLY A 42 -6.72 -8.69 -1.90
N LYS A 43 -6.99 -9.25 -3.08
CA LYS A 43 -6.18 -9.03 -4.29
C LYS A 43 -5.97 -7.55 -4.61
N SER A 44 -7.06 -6.77 -4.69
CA SER A 44 -6.96 -5.33 -4.91
C SER A 44 -6.36 -4.58 -3.72
N THR A 45 -6.48 -5.12 -2.50
CA THR A 45 -5.83 -4.53 -1.31
C THR A 45 -4.31 -4.59 -1.42
N ILE A 46 -3.75 -5.68 -1.95
CA ILE A 46 -2.31 -5.80 -2.21
C ILE A 46 -1.85 -4.73 -3.22
N LEU A 47 -2.58 -4.55 -4.33
CA LEU A 47 -2.27 -3.50 -5.31
C LEU A 47 -2.44 -2.08 -4.74
N GLU A 48 -3.47 -1.86 -3.92
CA GLU A 48 -3.68 -0.59 -3.20
C GLU A 48 -2.54 -0.30 -2.21
N ALA A 49 -1.91 -1.32 -1.63
CA ALA A 49 -0.79 -1.15 -0.72
C ALA A 49 0.49 -0.73 -1.44
N PHE A 50 0.81 -1.32 -2.61
CA PHE A 50 1.90 -0.81 -3.46
C PHE A 50 1.66 0.64 -3.85
N TYR A 51 0.43 0.97 -4.23
CA TYR A 51 0.04 2.32 -4.60
C TYR A 51 0.18 3.30 -3.42
N LEU A 52 -0.22 2.91 -2.20
CA LEU A 52 -0.03 3.72 -0.99
C LEU A 52 1.45 3.88 -0.64
N ALA A 53 2.26 2.81 -0.68
CA ALA A 53 3.70 2.90 -0.45
C ALA A 53 4.38 3.88 -1.42
N SER A 54 3.97 3.87 -2.70
CA SER A 54 4.49 4.82 -3.69
C SER A 54 4.12 6.28 -3.40
N ALA A 55 3.09 6.53 -2.58
CA ALA A 55 2.68 7.88 -2.18
C ALA A 55 3.69 8.54 -1.22
N TRP A 56 4.60 7.77 -0.63
CA TRP A 56 5.72 8.33 0.14
C TRP A 56 6.67 9.12 -0.75
N LEU A 57 6.98 8.60 -1.95
CA LEU A 57 7.85 9.26 -2.92
C LEU A 57 7.11 10.33 -3.73
N GLU A 58 5.91 10.00 -4.22
CA GLU A 58 5.12 10.88 -5.07
C GLU A 58 3.65 10.84 -4.59
N PRO A 59 3.20 11.79 -3.76
CA PRO A 59 1.85 11.81 -3.22
C PRO A 59 0.72 11.97 -4.27
N LYS A 60 1.01 12.53 -5.45
CA LYS A 60 0.03 12.75 -6.52
C LYS A 60 0.10 11.62 -7.55
N ASP A 61 -1.03 11.22 -8.10
CA ASP A 61 -1.05 10.35 -9.27
C ASP A 61 -0.96 11.22 -10.53
N PRO A 62 0.15 11.18 -11.29
CA PRO A 62 0.30 11.99 -12.48
C PRO A 62 -0.67 11.58 -13.61
N MET A 63 -1.08 10.31 -13.65
CA MET A 63 -1.99 9.80 -14.68
C MET A 63 -3.45 10.22 -14.41
N ARG A 64 -3.82 10.33 -13.13
CA ARG A 64 -5.19 10.68 -12.72
C ARG A 64 -5.36 12.14 -12.30
N GLY A 65 -4.27 12.87 -12.08
CA GLY A 65 -4.30 14.24 -11.57
C GLY A 65 -4.83 14.39 -10.14
N THR A 66 -4.94 13.30 -9.37
CA THR A 66 -5.51 13.29 -8.00
C THR A 66 -4.49 12.84 -6.97
N SER A 67 -4.69 13.20 -5.70
CA SER A 67 -3.93 12.62 -4.58
C SER A 67 -4.10 11.10 -4.54
N LYS A 68 -2.99 10.37 -4.33
CA LYS A 68 -3.02 8.92 -4.13
C LYS A 68 -3.85 8.55 -2.90
N TYR A 69 -3.79 9.37 -1.85
CA TYR A 69 -4.58 9.22 -0.63
C TYR A 69 -6.08 9.35 -0.88
N ASP A 70 -6.51 10.33 -1.68
CA ASP A 70 -7.93 10.48 -2.03
C ASP A 70 -8.41 9.32 -2.90
N TYR A 71 -7.56 8.86 -3.83
CA TYR A 71 -7.90 7.75 -4.71
C TYR A 71 -8.15 6.45 -3.94
N ILE A 72 -7.31 6.12 -2.95
CA ILE A 72 -7.54 4.92 -2.14
C ILE A 72 -8.85 5.02 -1.36
N VAL A 73 -9.21 6.17 -0.79
CA VAL A 73 -10.49 6.33 -0.09
C VAL A 73 -11.67 6.15 -1.07
N LYS A 74 -11.63 6.83 -2.22
CA LYS A 74 -12.71 6.80 -3.23
C LYS A 74 -12.99 5.41 -3.78
N ARG A 75 -11.99 4.52 -3.83
CA ARG A 75 -12.15 3.13 -4.30
C ARG A 75 -13.13 2.28 -3.47
N ARG A 76 -13.64 2.77 -2.34
CA ARG A 76 -14.62 2.07 -1.48
C ARG A 76 -15.97 2.78 -1.42
N GLY A 77 -16.52 3.12 -2.58
CA GLY A 77 -17.90 3.59 -2.71
C GLY A 77 -18.06 5.10 -2.89
N GLY A 78 -16.97 5.82 -3.15
CA GLY A 78 -17.02 7.23 -3.58
C GLY A 78 -17.54 8.22 -2.53
N ARG A 79 -17.62 7.84 -1.26
CA ARG A 79 -18.07 8.72 -0.17
C ARG A 79 -16.86 9.28 0.58
N GLY A 80 -16.60 10.57 0.38
CA GLY A 80 -15.56 11.33 1.10
C GLY A 80 -14.19 11.37 0.42
N SER A 81 -13.23 11.92 1.17
CA SER A 81 -11.84 12.16 0.78
C SER A 81 -10.89 11.66 1.86
N TRP A 82 -9.58 11.82 1.64
CA TRP A 82 -8.58 11.58 2.66
C TRP A 82 -8.86 12.36 3.96
N SER A 83 -9.30 13.61 3.85
CA SER A 83 -9.54 14.46 5.01
C SER A 83 -10.78 14.08 5.81
N THR A 84 -11.80 13.47 5.19
CA THR A 84 -13.09 13.19 5.86
C THR A 84 -13.28 11.71 6.20
N SER A 85 -12.58 10.80 5.51
CA SER A 85 -12.96 9.40 5.47
C SER A 85 -11.77 8.45 5.39
N ARG A 86 -10.57 8.87 5.83
CA ARG A 86 -9.39 8.00 5.85
C ARG A 86 -9.57 6.74 6.69
N ASP A 87 -10.35 6.80 7.77
CA ASP A 87 -10.52 5.70 8.73
C ASP A 87 -11.00 4.39 8.09
N VAL A 88 -11.72 4.49 6.96
CA VAL A 88 -12.24 3.34 6.19
C VAL A 88 -11.14 2.46 5.59
N ILE A 89 -9.88 2.89 5.64
CA ILE A 89 -8.75 2.11 5.15
C ILE A 89 -8.08 1.29 6.26
N TRP A 90 -8.41 1.54 7.54
CA TRP A 90 -7.93 0.75 8.68
C TRP A 90 -8.73 -0.54 8.83
N TYR A 91 -8.04 -1.60 9.26
CA TYR A 91 -8.65 -2.89 9.53
C TYR A 91 -9.68 -2.78 10.64
N SER A 92 -10.91 -3.19 10.32
CA SER A 92 -12.09 -3.03 11.17
C SER A 92 -12.32 -1.59 11.64
N ILE A 93 -11.79 -0.59 10.92
CA ILE A 93 -11.85 0.84 11.30
C ILE A 93 -11.18 1.08 12.68
N ASP A 94 -10.30 0.18 13.13
CA ASP A 94 -9.57 0.37 14.38
C ASP A 94 -8.38 1.31 14.15
N THR A 95 -8.60 2.59 14.46
CA THR A 95 -7.64 3.68 14.28
C THR A 95 -6.65 3.82 15.45
N GLN A 96 -6.71 2.95 16.47
CA GLN A 96 -5.77 2.98 17.60
C GLN A 96 -4.39 2.44 17.25
N LYS A 97 -4.26 1.72 16.14
CA LYS A 97 -2.97 1.22 15.64
C LYS A 97 -2.79 1.57 14.18
N ASP A 98 -1.57 1.85 13.81
CA ASP A 98 -1.20 2.27 12.46
C ASP A 98 -1.30 1.13 11.45
N ILE A 99 -1.28 1.52 10.17
CA ILE A 99 -1.11 0.60 9.05
C ILE A 99 0.37 0.51 8.75
N THR A 100 0.86 -0.72 8.57
CA THR A 100 2.24 -0.99 8.16
C THR A 100 2.24 -1.69 6.81
N ILE A 101 3.09 -1.21 5.91
CA ILE A 101 3.39 -1.84 4.62
C ILE A 101 4.90 -2.03 4.56
N THR A 102 5.36 -3.27 4.51
CA THR A 102 6.78 -3.57 4.36
C THR A 102 7.02 -4.12 2.97
N LEU A 103 7.89 -3.47 2.20
CA LEU A 103 8.35 -3.97 0.90
C LEU A 103 9.68 -4.70 1.08
N ASP A 104 9.76 -5.92 0.58
CA ASP A 104 11.02 -6.65 0.46
C ASP A 104 11.64 -6.33 -0.90
N LEU A 105 12.84 -5.74 -0.89
CA LEU A 105 13.60 -5.36 -2.08
C LEU A 105 14.81 -6.30 -2.31
N GLY A 106 14.75 -7.51 -1.76
CA GLY A 106 15.79 -8.54 -1.84
C GLY A 106 16.93 -8.33 -0.85
N LYS A 107 17.67 -7.21 -0.99
CA LYS A 107 18.81 -6.88 -0.10
C LYS A 107 18.41 -6.03 1.10
N THR A 108 17.32 -5.29 0.96
CA THR A 108 16.83 -4.37 1.98
C THR A 108 15.33 -4.46 2.10
N ARG A 109 14.79 -3.91 3.17
CA ARG A 109 13.36 -3.77 3.40
C ARG A 109 13.03 -2.30 3.62
N ALA A 110 11.93 -1.85 3.03
CA ALA A 110 11.39 -0.52 3.27
C ALA A 110 10.08 -0.68 4.06
N GLU A 111 10.04 -0.14 5.27
CA GLU A 111 8.86 -0.17 6.13
C GLU A 111 8.15 1.18 6.08
N TYR A 112 6.91 1.17 5.57
CA TYR A 112 6.07 2.35 5.52
C TYR A 112 5.00 2.27 6.60
N ILE A 113 4.94 3.29 7.45
CA ILE A 113 3.97 3.39 8.55
C ILE A 113 3.03 4.55 8.26
N LEU A 114 1.75 4.25 8.08
CA LEU A 114 0.73 5.27 7.94
C LEU A 114 0.14 5.56 9.32
N HIS A 115 0.57 6.68 9.89
CA HIS A 115 0.21 7.07 11.25
C HIS A 115 -1.17 7.73 11.27
N HIS A 116 -2.15 7.13 11.98
CA HIS A 116 -3.54 7.60 11.92
C HIS A 116 -3.72 9.05 12.38
N PRO A 117 -3.24 9.49 13.57
CA PRO A 117 -3.45 10.84 14.06
C PRO A 117 -3.00 11.91 13.06
N THR A 118 -1.81 11.74 12.47
CA THR A 118 -1.24 12.70 11.52
C THR A 118 -1.75 12.51 10.10
N GLY A 119 -2.23 11.32 9.74
CA GLY A 119 -2.54 10.95 8.36
C GLY A 119 -1.33 11.04 7.44
N LYS A 120 -0.12 10.84 7.96
CA LYS A 120 1.13 10.88 7.19
C LYS A 120 1.74 9.50 7.08
N LEU A 121 2.29 9.23 5.90
CA LEU A 121 3.05 8.01 5.61
C LEU A 121 4.53 8.28 5.90
N TRP A 122 5.13 7.50 6.79
CA TRP A 122 6.54 7.61 7.16
C TRP A 122 7.30 6.40 6.62
N LEU A 123 8.54 6.61 6.19
CA LEU A 123 9.48 5.53 5.91
C LEU A 123 10.36 5.36 7.15
N ARG A 124 10.44 4.14 7.66
CA ARG A 124 11.28 3.76 8.79
C ARG A 124 12.50 2.99 8.32
#